data_AF-A0A0R3RBH6-F1
#
_entry.id   AF-A0A0R3RBH6-F1
#
_cell.length_a   1.000
_cell.length_b   1.000
_cell.length_c   1.000
_cell.angle_alpha   90.00
_cell.angle_beta   90.00
_cell.angle_gamma   90.00
#
_symmetry.space_group_name_H-M   'P 1'
#
loop_
_entity.id
_entity.type
_entity.pdbx_description
1 polymer ?
#
loop_
_entity_poly.entity_id
_entity_poly.type
_entity_poly.pdbx_seq_one_letter_code
_entity_poly.pdbx_strand_id
1 'polypeptide(L)'
;LLELIFPEKVSERKFCESVWMEAKNFDDLSLYVACVRNITDEATIWPNQLRILPKGEAWARDTWITDSMWSERDFILHGWQKRRINRIVFAGWPSPLVSHNFNLSFCTSFDTVSSNWQYKDTFIRSNFEVERWLNKTIIASSHDFEKHLKLLSSRQRLAILNRLIILNI
;
A
#
# COMPACT_ATOMS: atom_id res chain seq x y z
N LEU A 1 15.36 -5.31 0.45
CA LEU A 1 15.02 -4.13 -0.37
C LEU A 1 15.66 -2.86 0.19
N LEU A 2 15.39 -2.48 1.45
CA LEU A 2 16.03 -1.30 2.04
C LEU A 2 17.56 -1.37 2.06
N GLU A 3 18.14 -2.53 2.35
CA GLU A 3 19.58 -2.78 2.23
C GLU A 3 20.16 -2.48 0.86
N LEU A 4 19.40 -2.77 -0.20
CA LEU A 4 19.81 -2.58 -1.59
C LEU A 4 19.67 -1.13 -2.03
N ILE A 5 18.62 -0.45 -1.55
CA ILE A 5 18.27 0.90 -1.99
C ILE A 5 19.00 1.97 -1.17
N PHE A 6 19.12 1.77 0.14
CA PHE A 6 19.72 2.70 1.10
C PHE A 6 20.81 2.00 1.93
N PRO A 7 21.90 1.52 1.27
CA PRO A 7 22.96 0.79 1.96
C PRO A 7 23.59 1.62 3.10
N GLU A 8 23.65 2.94 2.95
CA GLU A 8 24.23 3.91 3.88
C GLU A 8 23.40 4.15 5.16
N LYS A 9 22.08 3.89 5.13
CA LYS A 9 21.15 4.10 6.26
C LYS A 9 21.17 2.96 7.27
N VAL A 10 22.37 2.49 7.66
CA VAL A 10 22.54 1.25 8.43
C VAL A 10 21.81 1.29 9.77
N SER A 11 21.90 2.38 10.53
CA SER A 11 21.29 2.50 11.86
C SER A 11 19.77 2.59 11.79
N GLU A 12 19.24 3.37 10.85
CA GLU A 12 17.80 3.51 10.64
C GLU A 12 17.19 2.20 10.15
N ARG A 13 17.85 1.51 9.20
CA ARG A 13 17.41 0.20 8.72
C ARG A 13 17.34 -0.83 9.85
N LYS A 14 18.41 -0.93 10.66
CA LYS A 14 18.43 -1.84 11.83
C LYS A 14 17.34 -1.53 12.84
N PHE A 15 17.00 -0.25 13.03
CA PHE A 15 15.89 0.13 13.90
C PHE A 15 14.53 -0.31 13.33
N CYS A 16 14.28 -0.09 12.04
CA CYS A 16 13.04 -0.59 11.43
C CYS A 16 12.97 -2.12 11.42
N GLU A 17 14.09 -2.80 11.21
CA GLU A 17 14.19 -4.26 11.33
C GLU A 17 13.86 -4.73 12.76
N SER A 18 14.32 -4.03 13.81
CA SER A 18 13.93 -4.39 15.18
C SER A 18 12.44 -4.19 15.43
N VAL A 19 11.83 -3.14 14.87
CA VAL A 19 10.36 -2.95 14.92
C VAL A 19 9.63 -4.10 14.22
N TRP A 20 10.14 -4.56 13.07
CA TRP A 20 9.59 -5.72 12.36
C TRP A 20 9.66 -7.01 13.18
N MET A 21 10.79 -7.28 13.82
CA MET A 21 10.99 -8.50 14.60
C MET A 21 10.06 -8.61 15.82
N GLU A 22 9.54 -7.48 16.31
CA GLU A 22 8.59 -7.43 17.42
C GLU A 22 7.12 -7.48 16.97
N ALA A 23 6.84 -7.39 15.67
CA ALA A 23 5.49 -7.21 15.16
C ALA A 23 4.63 -8.46 15.28
N LYS A 24 3.42 -8.31 15.86
CA LYS A 24 2.49 -9.42 16.11
C LYS A 24 1.10 -9.20 15.54
N ASN A 25 0.77 -7.97 15.16
CA ASN A 25 -0.55 -7.59 14.68
C ASN A 25 -0.47 -6.51 13.59
N PHE A 26 -1.62 -6.09 13.07
CA PHE A 26 -1.72 -5.09 12.01
C PHE A 26 -1.22 -3.71 12.44
N ASP A 27 -1.35 -3.32 13.70
CA ASP A 27 -0.86 -2.04 14.21
C ASP A 27 0.67 -2.05 14.29
N ASP A 28 1.28 -3.15 14.74
CA ASP A 28 2.73 -3.31 14.73
C ASP A 28 3.29 -3.32 13.30
N LEU A 29 2.60 -3.97 12.37
CA LEU A 29 2.95 -3.93 10.95
C LEU A 29 2.89 -2.49 10.42
N SER A 30 1.88 -1.72 10.83
CA SER A 30 1.73 -0.31 10.44
C SER A 30 2.87 0.55 10.99
N LEU A 31 3.36 0.25 12.21
CA LEU A 31 4.58 0.88 12.75
C LEU A 31 5.81 0.54 11.91
N TYR A 32 6.00 -0.72 11.52
CA TYR A 32 7.11 -1.09 10.65
C TYR A 32 7.02 -0.36 9.29
N VAL A 33 5.85 -0.35 8.65
CA VAL A 33 5.62 0.35 7.38
C VAL A 33 5.91 1.84 7.53
N ALA A 34 5.48 2.47 8.63
CA ALA A 34 5.76 3.86 8.90
C ALA A 34 7.26 4.13 9.07
N CYS A 35 7.98 3.23 9.76
CA CYS A 35 9.42 3.32 9.94
C CYS A 35 10.16 3.27 8.60
N VAL A 36 9.83 2.28 7.77
CA VAL A 36 10.42 2.12 6.44
C VAL A 36 10.14 3.35 5.56
N ARG A 37 8.89 3.83 5.57
CA ARG A 37 8.50 5.04 4.81
C ARG A 37 9.22 6.30 5.28
N ASN A 38 9.55 6.41 6.56
CA ASN A 38 10.34 7.51 7.09
C ASN A 38 11.80 7.48 6.62
N ILE A 39 12.34 6.30 6.28
CA ILE A 39 13.67 6.18 5.66
C ILE A 39 13.59 6.49 4.18
N THR A 40 12.58 5.94 3.49
CA THR A 40 12.52 6.04 2.03
C THR A 40 12.09 7.41 1.55
N ASP A 41 11.17 8.07 2.28
CA ASP A 41 10.48 9.30 1.88
C ASP A 41 10.01 9.26 0.39
N GLU A 42 9.77 10.41 -0.24
CA GLU A 42 9.78 10.52 -1.71
C GLU A 42 11.23 10.36 -2.21
N ALA A 43 11.51 9.22 -2.83
CA ALA A 43 12.81 8.94 -3.41
C ALA A 43 12.68 8.48 -4.86
N THR A 44 13.54 9.04 -5.72
CA THR A 44 13.84 8.49 -7.04
C THR A 44 15.07 7.62 -6.90
N ILE A 45 14.93 6.33 -7.17
CA ILE A 45 15.91 5.29 -6.82
C ILE A 45 16.43 4.64 -8.09
N TRP A 46 17.77 4.62 -8.23
CA TRP A 46 18.57 4.03 -9.33
C TRP A 46 18.22 4.59 -10.73
N PRO A 47 19.16 5.28 -11.40
CA PRO A 47 18.86 6.50 -12.16
C PRO A 47 17.62 6.34 -13.04
N ASN A 48 16.53 6.96 -12.61
CA ASN A 48 15.23 7.06 -13.27
C ASN A 48 14.48 5.76 -13.58
N GLN A 49 14.81 4.62 -12.97
CA GLN A 49 14.10 3.36 -13.18
C GLN A 49 12.99 3.10 -12.15
N LEU A 50 13.13 3.63 -10.93
CA LEU A 50 12.16 3.44 -9.86
C LEU A 50 11.83 4.77 -9.18
N ARG A 51 10.55 5.06 -9.02
CA ARG A 51 10.06 6.20 -8.23
C ARG A 51 9.17 5.70 -7.11
N ILE A 52 9.48 6.09 -5.88
CA ILE A 52 8.58 5.94 -4.74
C ILE A 52 7.68 7.17 -4.71
N LEU A 53 6.38 6.96 -4.91
CA LEU A 53 5.39 8.03 -4.85
C LEU A 53 5.00 8.35 -3.40
N PRO A 54 4.57 9.61 -3.14
CA PRO A 54 3.93 9.97 -1.89
C PRO A 54 2.75 9.04 -1.57
N LYS A 55 2.52 8.82 -0.27
CA LYS A 55 1.40 7.99 0.17
C LYS A 55 0.08 8.67 -0.20
N GLY A 56 -0.81 7.93 -0.85
CA GLY A 56 -2.11 8.46 -1.30
C GLY A 56 -2.12 9.00 -2.73
N GLU A 57 -0.95 9.13 -3.38
CA GLU A 57 -0.84 9.53 -4.79
C GLU A 57 -0.62 8.33 -5.73
N ALA A 58 -0.54 7.12 -5.17
CA ALA A 58 -0.38 5.90 -5.95
C ALA A 58 -1.67 5.55 -6.70
N TRP A 59 -1.52 5.12 -7.95
CA TRP A 59 -2.64 4.72 -8.82
C TRP A 59 -3.04 3.25 -8.65
N ALA A 60 -2.49 2.57 -7.64
CA ALA A 60 -2.87 1.23 -7.24
C ALA A 60 -3.62 1.27 -5.90
N ARG A 61 -4.83 0.71 -5.85
CA ARG A 61 -5.66 0.73 -4.64
C ARG A 61 -6.52 -0.52 -4.46
N ASP A 62 -6.84 -0.77 -3.21
CA ASP A 62 -7.72 -1.86 -2.82
C ASP A 62 -9.13 -1.61 -3.37
N THR A 63 -9.65 -2.64 -4.03
CA THR A 63 -10.93 -2.56 -4.74
C THR A 63 -12.11 -2.30 -3.79
N TRP A 64 -12.06 -2.89 -2.61
CA TRP A 64 -13.14 -2.81 -1.62
C TRP A 64 -13.36 -1.41 -1.06
N ILE A 65 -12.41 -0.48 -1.25
CA ILE A 65 -12.51 0.91 -0.76
C ILE A 65 -13.64 1.67 -1.48
N THR A 66 -13.93 1.33 -2.73
CA THR A 66 -14.94 1.99 -3.57
C THR A 66 -15.96 1.01 -4.12
N ASP A 67 -16.14 -0.14 -3.48
CA ASP A 67 -17.02 -1.21 -3.96
C ASP A 67 -16.76 -1.54 -5.44
N SER A 68 -15.48 -1.68 -5.80
CA SER A 68 -15.01 -1.96 -7.16
C SER A 68 -15.29 -0.91 -8.22
N MET A 69 -15.84 0.25 -7.86
CA MET A 69 -16.00 1.38 -8.79
C MET A 69 -14.62 1.94 -9.14
N TRP A 70 -14.41 2.32 -10.40
CA TRP A 70 -13.10 2.79 -10.89
C TRP A 70 -13.22 3.85 -11.97
N SER A 71 -12.12 4.57 -12.24
CA SER A 71 -12.02 5.60 -13.28
C SER A 71 -10.72 5.50 -14.06
N GLU A 72 -10.57 6.28 -15.13
CA GLU A 72 -9.38 6.23 -16.01
C GLU A 72 -8.04 6.57 -15.31
N ARG A 73 -8.09 7.17 -14.12
CA ARG A 73 -6.89 7.41 -13.30
C ARG A 73 -6.41 6.19 -12.52
N ASP A 74 -7.24 5.15 -12.38
CA ASP A 74 -6.85 3.92 -11.73
C ASP A 74 -5.89 3.13 -12.63
N PHE A 75 -4.67 2.87 -12.15
CA PHE A 75 -3.70 2.04 -12.84
C PHE A 75 -3.93 0.56 -12.55
N ILE A 76 -4.09 0.19 -11.28
CA ILE A 76 -4.32 -1.20 -10.84
C ILE A 76 -5.32 -1.24 -9.68
N LEU A 77 -6.40 -2.00 -9.85
CA LEU A 77 -7.25 -2.43 -8.75
C LEU A 77 -6.70 -3.75 -8.18
N HIS A 78 -6.45 -3.80 -6.87
CA HIS A 78 -5.97 -5.02 -6.21
C HIS A 78 -6.91 -5.47 -5.08
N GLY A 79 -6.53 -6.57 -4.42
CA GLY A 79 -7.31 -7.12 -3.30
C GLY A 79 -8.42 -8.09 -3.71
N TRP A 80 -8.47 -8.55 -4.97
CA TRP A 80 -9.46 -9.51 -5.48
C TRP A 80 -9.25 -10.94 -4.97
N GLN A 81 -9.61 -11.20 -3.72
CA GLN A 81 -9.65 -12.55 -3.19
C GLN A 81 -10.93 -13.27 -3.65
N LYS A 82 -10.80 -14.38 -4.38
CA LYS A 82 -11.94 -15.20 -4.88
C LYS A 82 -12.94 -15.55 -3.77
N ARG A 83 -12.47 -15.86 -2.56
CA ARG A 83 -13.33 -16.21 -1.41
C ARG A 83 -14.18 -15.05 -0.88
N ARG A 84 -13.92 -13.81 -1.31
CA ARG A 84 -14.60 -12.57 -0.86
C ARG A 84 -15.45 -11.92 -1.96
N ILE A 85 -15.47 -12.50 -3.16
CA ILE A 85 -16.22 -11.95 -4.28
C ILE A 85 -17.73 -11.93 -3.99
N ASN A 86 -18.37 -10.79 -4.23
CA ASN A 86 -19.80 -10.56 -4.00
C ASN A 86 -20.27 -10.93 -2.57
N ARG A 87 -19.43 -10.74 -1.55
CA ARG A 87 -19.77 -11.00 -0.14
C ARG A 87 -19.81 -9.73 0.68
N ILE A 88 -20.78 -9.65 1.59
CA ILE A 88 -20.88 -8.57 2.60
C ILE A 88 -20.00 -8.93 3.79
N VAL A 89 -18.69 -8.80 3.61
CA VAL A 89 -17.66 -9.06 4.63
C VAL A 89 -16.58 -8.00 4.52
N PHE A 90 -15.72 -7.87 5.54
CA PHE A 90 -14.52 -7.04 5.43
C PHE A 90 -13.69 -7.40 4.18
N ALA A 91 -13.28 -6.39 3.41
CA ALA A 91 -12.62 -6.55 2.11
C ALA A 91 -13.38 -7.43 1.11
N GLY A 92 -14.70 -7.52 1.26
CA GLY A 92 -15.63 -7.99 0.24
C GLY A 92 -15.62 -7.04 -0.95
N TRP A 93 -15.77 -7.57 -2.15
CA TRP A 93 -15.75 -6.76 -3.36
C TRP A 93 -16.79 -7.28 -4.34
N PRO A 94 -17.71 -6.42 -4.84
CA PRO A 94 -18.59 -6.79 -5.93
C PRO A 94 -17.78 -6.97 -7.21
N SER A 95 -18.09 -7.97 -8.04
CA SER A 95 -17.32 -8.19 -9.26
C SER A 95 -17.60 -7.12 -10.31
N PRO A 96 -16.59 -6.33 -10.73
CA PRO A 96 -16.75 -5.39 -11.82
C PRO A 96 -16.61 -6.08 -13.19
N LEU A 97 -16.24 -7.37 -13.24
CA LEU A 97 -16.04 -8.14 -14.47
C LEU A 97 -17.35 -8.74 -14.98
N VAL A 98 -17.50 -8.77 -16.31
CA VAL A 98 -18.63 -9.41 -17.00
C VAL A 98 -18.55 -10.93 -16.87
N SER A 99 -17.34 -11.49 -16.94
CA SER A 99 -17.08 -12.93 -16.84
C SER A 99 -15.92 -13.22 -15.87
N HIS A 100 -15.98 -14.39 -15.24
CA HIS A 100 -14.86 -14.97 -14.46
C HIS A 100 -14.21 -16.16 -15.15
N ASN A 101 -14.69 -16.51 -16.34
CA ASN A 101 -14.15 -17.57 -17.15
C ASN A 101 -13.24 -16.94 -18.20
N PHE A 102 -11.95 -17.21 -18.07
CA PHE A 102 -10.92 -16.73 -18.99
C PHE A 102 -10.75 -17.76 -20.09
N ASN A 103 -10.83 -17.31 -21.35
CA ASN A 103 -10.39 -18.13 -22.46
C ASN A 103 -8.87 -18.02 -22.58
N LEU A 104 -8.16 -19.09 -22.22
CA LEU A 104 -6.70 -19.12 -22.25
C LEU A 104 -6.14 -18.98 -23.66
N SER A 105 -6.91 -19.29 -24.70
CA SER A 105 -6.49 -19.07 -26.09
C SER A 105 -6.32 -17.59 -26.42
N PHE A 106 -6.95 -16.69 -25.67
CA PHE A 106 -6.81 -15.24 -25.87
C PHE A 106 -5.54 -14.68 -25.20
N CYS A 107 -4.81 -15.46 -24.42
CA CYS A 107 -3.57 -15.02 -23.75
C CYS A 107 -2.33 -15.08 -24.67
N THR A 108 -2.50 -15.40 -25.96
CA THR A 108 -1.39 -15.58 -26.91
C THR A 108 -0.99 -14.30 -27.65
N SER A 109 -1.83 -13.26 -27.66
CA SER A 109 -1.50 -11.98 -28.28
C SER A 109 -2.07 -10.80 -27.48
N PHE A 110 -1.45 -9.63 -27.68
CA PHE A 110 -1.87 -8.38 -27.04
C PHE A 110 -3.28 -7.94 -27.50
N ASP A 111 -3.64 -8.22 -28.75
CA ASP A 111 -4.93 -7.81 -29.31
C ASP A 111 -6.11 -8.59 -28.69
N THR A 112 -5.88 -9.85 -28.30
CA THR A 112 -6.94 -10.70 -27.75
C THR A 112 -6.99 -10.72 -26.24
N VAL A 113 -5.89 -10.44 -25.54
CA VAL A 113 -5.82 -10.60 -24.08
C VAL A 113 -6.81 -9.71 -23.34
N SER A 114 -7.08 -8.50 -23.86
CA SER A 114 -8.04 -7.55 -23.28
C SER A 114 -9.48 -8.06 -23.31
N SER A 115 -9.82 -8.98 -24.23
CA SER A 115 -11.16 -9.56 -24.36
C SER A 115 -11.54 -10.45 -23.17
N ASN A 116 -10.56 -10.93 -22.40
CA ASN A 116 -10.81 -11.63 -21.14
C ASN A 116 -11.14 -10.67 -19.96
N TRP A 117 -10.83 -9.39 -20.09
CA TRP A 117 -10.92 -8.38 -19.02
C TRP A 117 -12.03 -7.36 -19.31
N GLN A 118 -13.22 -7.85 -19.65
CA GLN A 118 -14.38 -6.99 -19.87
C GLN A 118 -14.97 -6.53 -18.54
N TYR A 119 -15.05 -5.22 -18.37
CA TYR A 119 -15.67 -4.57 -17.22
C TYR A 119 -17.13 -4.24 -17.51
N LYS A 120 -17.97 -4.27 -16.48
CA LYS A 120 -19.33 -3.77 -16.53
C LYS A 120 -19.29 -2.24 -16.47
N ASP A 121 -19.91 -1.56 -17.43
CA ASP A 121 -19.97 -0.10 -17.49
C ASP A 121 -20.56 0.53 -16.22
N THR A 122 -21.46 -0.20 -15.55
CA THR A 122 -22.02 0.20 -14.25
C THR A 122 -20.99 0.40 -13.13
N PHE A 123 -19.74 -0.05 -13.29
CA PHE A 123 -18.64 0.17 -12.34
C PHE A 123 -17.68 1.29 -12.75
N ILE A 124 -17.84 1.84 -13.96
CA ILE A 124 -17.01 2.94 -14.48
C ILE A 124 -17.59 4.27 -13.99
N ARG A 125 -16.73 5.12 -13.43
CA ARG A 125 -17.11 6.40 -12.84
C ARG A 125 -16.18 7.52 -13.29
N SER A 126 -16.62 8.76 -13.06
CA SER A 126 -15.76 9.91 -13.30
C SER A 126 -14.61 9.97 -12.28
N ASN A 127 -13.47 10.55 -12.69
CA ASN A 127 -12.34 10.78 -11.79
C ASN A 127 -12.75 11.54 -10.52
N PHE A 128 -13.60 12.56 -10.67
CA PHE A 128 -14.09 13.36 -9.56
C PHE A 128 -14.88 12.55 -8.52
N GLU A 129 -15.75 11.64 -8.97
CA GLU A 129 -16.53 10.79 -8.05
C GLU A 129 -15.65 9.82 -7.27
N VAL A 130 -14.74 9.13 -7.97
CA VAL A 130 -13.82 8.18 -7.35
C VAL A 130 -12.91 8.90 -6.36
N GLU A 131 -12.31 10.04 -6.73
CA GLU A 131 -11.48 10.86 -5.84
C GLU A 131 -12.26 11.33 -4.62
N ARG A 132 -13.51 11.75 -4.79
CA ARG A 132 -14.38 12.16 -3.67
C ARG A 132 -14.59 11.02 -2.66
N TRP A 133 -14.79 9.79 -3.13
CA TRP A 133 -14.92 8.63 -2.24
C TRP A 133 -13.60 8.27 -1.55
N LEU A 134 -12.49 8.35 -2.27
CA LEU A 134 -11.16 8.04 -1.76
C LEU A 134 -10.66 9.06 -0.73
N ASN A 135 -11.07 10.33 -0.84
CA ASN A 135 -10.54 11.40 0.00
C ASN A 135 -10.64 11.11 1.50
N LYS A 136 -11.76 10.53 1.95
CA LYS A 136 -11.94 10.15 3.36
C LYS A 136 -10.88 9.12 3.80
N THR A 137 -10.62 8.11 2.97
CA THR A 137 -9.63 7.06 3.24
C THR A 137 -8.21 7.61 3.20
N ILE A 138 -7.92 8.52 2.26
CA ILE A 138 -6.62 9.19 2.16
C ILE A 138 -6.33 9.99 3.43
N ILE A 139 -7.27 10.84 3.87
CA ILE A 139 -7.14 11.63 5.09
C ILE A 139 -6.91 10.73 6.32
N ALA A 140 -7.72 9.68 6.48
CA ALA A 140 -7.58 8.75 7.60
C ALA A 140 -6.21 8.05 7.58
N SER A 141 -5.79 7.55 6.42
CA SER A 141 -4.49 6.90 6.22
C SER A 141 -3.29 7.83 6.50
N SER A 142 -3.43 9.13 6.21
CA SER A 142 -2.42 10.15 6.54
C SER A 142 -2.37 10.42 8.05
N HIS A 143 -3.52 10.54 8.71
CA HIS A 143 -3.58 10.71 10.17
C HIS A 143 -2.98 9.50 10.91
N ASP A 144 -3.29 8.28 10.47
CA ASP A 144 -2.73 7.06 11.05
C ASP A 144 -1.22 7.01 10.85
N PHE A 145 -0.73 7.39 9.66
CA PHE A 145 0.71 7.45 9.40
C PHE A 145 1.44 8.40 10.37
N GLU A 146 0.93 9.62 10.55
CA GLU A 146 1.48 10.60 11.50
C GLU A 146 1.49 10.09 12.95
N LYS A 147 0.42 9.41 13.35
CA LYS A 147 0.35 8.77 14.67
C LYS A 147 1.46 7.74 14.85
N HIS A 148 1.69 6.89 13.86
CA HIS A 148 2.75 5.88 13.90
C HIS A 148 4.15 6.51 13.93
N LEU A 149 4.40 7.58 13.16
CA LEU A 149 5.68 8.31 13.21
C LEU A 149 5.98 8.88 14.60
N LYS A 150 4.98 9.49 15.26
CA LYS A 150 5.13 10.00 16.64
C LYS A 150 5.48 8.89 17.63
N LEU A 151 4.85 7.73 17.50
CA LEU A 151 5.15 6.56 18.34
C LEU A 151 6.58 6.05 18.12
N LEU A 152 7.01 5.93 16.86
CA LEU A 152 8.37 5.51 16.51
C LEU A 152 9.43 6.45 17.07
N SER A 153 9.23 7.77 16.93
CA SER A 153 10.17 8.77 17.48
C SER A 153 10.35 8.62 19.00
N SER A 154 9.28 8.26 19.71
CA SER A 154 9.30 8.04 21.16
C SER A 154 10.02 6.74 21.52
N ARG A 155 9.78 5.66 20.77
CA ARG A 155 10.51 4.38 20.92
C ARG A 155 12.00 4.55 20.67
N GLN A 156 12.37 5.28 19.63
CA GLN A 156 13.77 5.54 19.29
C GLN A 156 14.48 6.35 20.38
N ARG A 157 13.83 7.39 20.93
CA ARG A 157 14.35 8.15 22.09
C ARG A 157 14.59 7.27 23.31
N LEU A 158 13.61 6.43 23.66
CA LEU A 158 13.73 5.49 24.78
C LEU A 158 14.88 4.49 24.58
N ALA A 159 15.04 3.95 23.37
CA ALA A 159 16.14 3.04 23.05
C ALA A 159 17.53 3.71 23.20
N ILE A 160 17.64 4.99 22.81
CA ILE A 160 18.86 5.77 22.99
C ILE A 160 19.14 6.01 24.48
N LEU A 161 18.13 6.45 25.25
CA LEU A 161 18.27 6.68 26.69
C LEU A 161 18.69 5.40 27.44
N ASN A 162 18.07 4.26 27.14
CA ASN A 162 18.42 2.99 27.76
C ASN A 162 19.85 2.55 27.43
N ARG A 163 20.33 2.78 26.19
CA ARG A 163 21.74 2.53 25.84
C ARG A 163 22.70 3.43 26.61
N LEU A 164 22.37 4.71 26.78
CA LEU A 164 23.19 5.65 27.54
C LEU A 164 23.25 5.28 29.03
N ILE A 165 22.16 4.79 29.61
CA ILE A 165 22.15 4.30 30.99
C ILE A 165 23.04 3.05 31.13
N ILE A 166 22.92 2.09 30.20
CA ILE A 166 23.73 0.86 30.22
C ILE A 166 25.22 1.14 30.02
N LEU A 167 25.58 2.15 29.23
CA LEU A 167 26.99 2.53 29.01
C LEU A 167 27.61 3.34 30.17
N ASN A 168 26.79 3.82 31.11
CA ASN A 168 27.21 4.60 32.28
C ASN A 168 27.18 3.79 33.60
N ILE A 169 26.97 2.47 33.52
CA ILE A 169 27.08 1.48 34.61
C ILE A 169 28.22 0.53 34.27
#